data_AF-R4TBN8-F1
#
_entry.id   AF-R4TBN8-F1
#
_cell.length_a   1.000
_cell.length_b   1.000
_cell.length_c   1.000
_cell.angle_alpha   90.00
_cell.angle_beta   90.00
_cell.angle_gamma   90.00
#
_symmetry.space_group_name_H-M   'P 1'
#
loop_
_entity.id
_entity.type
_entity.pdbx_description
1 polymer ?
#
loop_
_entity_poly.entity_id
_entity_poly.type
_entity_poly.pdbx_seq_one_letter_code
_entity_poly.pdbx_strand_id
1 'polypeptide(L)'
;MKTLRLLLFLPGLAALAWGVVLFAEYAFPLRPDVFGTLGWLAGGPLVHDLLVAPLVGAVGIALSRFLPDRWKTPVKTGAVLTGVLTLLAFPLLWRPFGGARNPGLHDADTVTGLLVTLAVVWLGVLVAVFLRRKTHW
;
A
#
# COMPACT_ATOMS: atom_id res chain seq x y z
N MET A 1 -17.35 28.59 -1.27
CA MET A 1 -17.01 27.27 -1.89
C MET A 1 -16.14 27.37 -3.14
N LYS A 2 -16.41 28.27 -4.12
CA LYS A 2 -15.56 28.43 -5.31
C LYS A 2 -14.11 28.87 -4.98
N THR A 3 -13.95 29.84 -4.08
CA THR A 3 -12.63 30.33 -3.64
C THR A 3 -11.80 29.24 -2.99
N LEU A 4 -12.39 28.44 -2.09
CA LEU A 4 -11.71 27.31 -1.46
C LEU A 4 -11.29 26.23 -2.47
N ARG A 5 -12.13 25.94 -3.46
CA ARG A 5 -11.79 25.02 -4.55
C ARG A 5 -10.63 25.55 -5.39
N LEU A 6 -10.63 26.84 -5.72
CA LEU A 6 -9.53 27.49 -6.44
C LEU A 6 -8.22 27.47 -5.62
N LEU A 7 -8.30 27.75 -4.32
CA LEU A 7 -7.15 27.73 -3.41
C LEU A 7 -6.54 26.33 -3.25
N LEU A 8 -7.31 25.26 -3.45
CA LEU A 8 -6.79 23.88 -3.46
C LEU A 8 -6.33 23.45 -4.86
N PHE A 9 -7.06 23.86 -5.89
CA PHE A 9 -6.80 23.45 -7.27
C PHE A 9 -5.54 24.10 -7.84
N LEU A 10 -5.37 25.42 -7.66
CA LEU A 10 -4.26 26.16 -8.25
C LEU A 10 -2.89 25.68 -7.74
N PRO A 11 -2.66 25.47 -6.43
CA PRO A 11 -1.39 24.93 -5.97
C PRO A 11 -1.15 23.50 -6.44
N GLY A 12 -2.19 22.66 -6.50
CA GLY A 12 -2.08 21.30 -7.02
C GLY A 12 -1.69 21.28 -8.50
N LEU A 13 -2.31 22.15 -9.32
CA LEU A 13 -1.98 22.29 -10.72
C LEU A 13 -0.57 22.86 -10.92
N ALA A 14 -0.17 23.86 -10.11
CA ALA A 14 1.18 24.40 -10.14
C ALA A 14 2.23 23.34 -9.77
N ALA A 15 1.97 22.52 -8.75
CA ALA A 15 2.82 21.40 -8.36
C ALA A 15 2.92 20.33 -9.47
N LEU A 16 1.80 20.02 -10.14
CA LEU A 16 1.79 19.10 -11.28
C LEU A 16 2.64 19.65 -12.44
N ALA A 17 2.42 20.91 -12.82
CA ALA A 17 3.19 21.56 -13.89
C ALA A 17 4.69 21.60 -13.56
N TRP A 18 5.03 21.92 -12.31
CA TRP A 18 6.42 21.91 -11.83
C TRP A 18 7.03 20.50 -11.88
N GLY A 19 6.29 19.47 -11.47
CA GLY A 19 6.72 18.08 -11.58
C GLY A 19 6.97 17.64 -13.03
N VAL A 20 6.15 18.11 -13.98
CA VAL A 20 6.37 17.86 -15.42
C VAL A 20 7.65 18.52 -15.91
N VAL A 21 7.94 19.75 -15.50
CA VAL A 21 9.21 20.44 -15.84
C VAL A 21 10.39 19.66 -15.30
N LEU A 22 10.39 19.29 -14.02
CA LEU A 22 11.46 18.51 -13.40
C LEU A 22 11.66 17.15 -14.09
N PHE A 23 10.56 16.49 -14.46
CA PHE A 23 10.65 15.23 -15.19
C PHE A 23 11.22 15.42 -16.61
N ALA A 24 10.86 16.49 -17.31
CA ALA A 24 11.41 16.80 -18.63
C ALA A 24 12.91 17.07 -18.57
N GLU A 25 13.37 17.83 -17.56
CA GLU A 25 14.79 18.07 -17.32
C GLU A 25 15.57 16.78 -17.01
N TYR A 26 14.96 15.86 -16.26
CA TYR A 26 15.54 14.53 -16.02
C TYR A 26 15.55 13.65 -17.27
N ALA A 27 14.46 13.64 -18.02
CA ALA A 27 14.22 12.70 -19.12
C ALA A 27 15.02 13.02 -20.39
N PHE A 28 15.42 14.29 -20.59
CA PHE A 28 16.08 14.73 -21.82
C PHE A 28 17.55 15.12 -21.60
N PRO A 29 18.47 14.63 -22.46
CA PRO A 29 18.24 13.68 -23.56
C PRO A 29 17.89 12.26 -23.05
N LEU A 30 17.12 11.50 -23.83
CA LEU A 30 16.65 10.16 -23.47
C LEU A 30 17.82 9.21 -23.22
N ARG A 31 18.02 8.85 -21.95
CA ARG A 31 19.04 7.90 -21.48
C ARG A 31 18.39 6.56 -21.09
N PRO A 32 19.14 5.46 -21.03
CA PRO A 32 18.61 4.15 -20.67
C PRO A 32 17.84 4.11 -19.33
N ASP A 33 18.26 4.89 -18.34
CA ASP A 33 17.61 4.96 -17.02
C ASP A 33 16.21 5.59 -17.08
N VAL A 34 15.97 6.50 -18.03
CA VAL A 34 14.66 7.14 -18.24
C VAL A 34 13.59 6.12 -18.59
N PHE A 35 13.91 5.09 -19.37
CA PHE A 35 12.97 4.02 -19.70
C PHE A 35 12.59 3.18 -18.49
N GLY A 36 13.53 2.95 -17.56
CA GLY A 36 13.24 2.31 -16.29
C GLY A 36 12.28 3.14 -15.44
N THR A 37 12.52 4.46 -15.37
CA THR A 37 11.65 5.40 -14.67
C THR A 37 10.26 5.47 -15.30
N LEU A 38 10.15 5.53 -16.63
CA LEU A 38 8.86 5.49 -17.34
C LEU A 38 8.12 4.17 -17.10
N GLY A 39 8.86 3.05 -17.12
CA GLY A 39 8.33 1.73 -16.80
C GLY A 39 7.78 1.66 -15.37
N TRP A 40 8.42 2.32 -14.41
CA TRP A 40 7.89 2.42 -13.04
C TRP A 40 6.69 3.37 -12.94
N LEU A 41 6.79 4.55 -13.57
CA LEU A 41 5.76 5.60 -13.53
C LEU A 41 4.43 5.13 -14.14
N ALA A 42 4.49 4.37 -15.24
CA ALA A 42 3.32 3.78 -15.88
C ALA A 42 2.98 2.39 -15.31
N GLY A 43 4.00 1.54 -15.10
CA GLY A 43 3.81 0.15 -14.68
C GLY A 43 3.24 0.02 -13.28
N GLY A 44 3.64 0.87 -12.33
CA GLY A 44 3.10 0.89 -10.97
C GLY A 44 1.58 1.08 -10.95
N PRO A 45 1.06 2.21 -11.48
CA PRO A 45 -0.38 2.45 -11.59
C PRO A 45 -1.12 1.37 -12.39
N LEU A 46 -0.57 0.93 -13.53
CA LEU A 46 -1.21 -0.11 -14.35
C LEU A 46 -1.34 -1.44 -13.59
N VAL A 47 -0.27 -1.91 -12.94
CA VAL A 47 -0.31 -3.13 -12.11
C VAL A 47 -1.27 -2.95 -10.94
N HIS A 48 -1.27 -1.78 -10.30
CA HIS A 48 -2.18 -1.50 -9.20
C HIS A 48 -3.65 -1.56 -9.66
N ASP A 49 -4.01 -0.81 -10.69
CA ASP A 49 -5.42 -0.63 -11.09
C ASP A 49 -5.99 -1.87 -11.81
N LEU A 50 -5.15 -2.60 -12.54
CA LEU A 50 -5.60 -3.78 -13.28
C LEU A 50 -5.51 -5.08 -12.48
N LEU A 51 -4.65 -5.15 -11.45
CA LEU A 51 -4.44 -6.38 -10.68
C LEU A 51 -4.72 -6.20 -9.19
N VAL A 52 -4.05 -5.25 -8.54
CA VAL A 52 -4.11 -5.11 -7.07
C VAL A 52 -5.50 -4.66 -6.61
N ALA A 53 -6.03 -3.58 -7.17
CA ALA A 53 -7.33 -3.05 -6.79
C ALA A 53 -8.48 -4.04 -7.07
N PRO A 54 -8.54 -4.72 -8.24
CA PRO A 54 -9.53 -5.76 -8.49
C PRO A 54 -9.40 -6.95 -7.55
N LEU A 55 -8.18 -7.41 -7.26
CA LEU A 55 -7.94 -8.52 -6.33
C LEU A 55 -8.39 -8.16 -4.91
N VAL A 56 -8.01 -6.97 -4.42
CA VAL A 56 -8.43 -6.47 -3.11
C VAL A 56 -9.95 -6.33 -3.04
N GLY A 57 -10.59 -5.83 -4.10
CA GLY A 57 -12.04 -5.76 -4.22
C GLY A 57 -12.70 -7.14 -4.16
N ALA A 58 -12.18 -8.12 -4.90
CA ALA A 58 -12.68 -9.49 -4.92
C ALA A 58 -12.55 -10.15 -3.54
N VAL A 59 -11.41 -9.98 -2.85
CA VAL A 59 -11.22 -10.45 -1.48
C VAL A 59 -12.20 -9.76 -0.53
N GLY A 60 -12.37 -8.45 -0.63
CA GLY A 60 -13.33 -7.69 0.16
C GLY A 60 -14.77 -8.18 -0.01
N ILE A 61 -15.17 -8.48 -1.26
CA ILE A 61 -16.49 -9.06 -1.58
C ILE A 61 -16.61 -10.46 -0.98
N ALA A 62 -15.62 -11.33 -1.16
CA ALA A 62 -15.62 -12.68 -0.60
C ALA A 62 -15.76 -12.66 0.93
N LEU A 63 -14.95 -11.86 1.61
CA LEU A 63 -15.04 -11.69 3.07
C LEU A 63 -16.40 -11.14 3.50
N SER A 64 -17.00 -10.24 2.71
CA SER A 64 -18.35 -9.69 3.00
C SER A 64 -19.46 -10.72 2.83
N ARG A 65 -19.30 -11.64 1.87
CA ARG A 65 -20.32 -12.62 1.50
C ARG A 65 -20.28 -13.87 2.37
N PHE A 66 -19.09 -14.32 2.77
CA PHE A 66 -18.91 -15.62 3.42
C PHE A 66 -18.69 -15.54 4.93
N LEU A 67 -18.30 -14.39 5.49
CA LEU A 67 -18.10 -14.27 6.93
C LEU A 67 -19.40 -13.91 7.67
N PRO A 68 -19.63 -14.45 8.88
CA PRO A 68 -20.69 -13.96 9.76
C PRO A 68 -20.42 -12.51 10.20
N ASP A 69 -21.47 -11.73 10.48
CA ASP A 69 -21.37 -10.29 10.77
C ASP A 69 -20.38 -9.94 11.89
N ARG A 70 -20.29 -10.78 12.91
CA ARG A 70 -19.32 -10.61 14.01
C ARG A 70 -17.86 -10.63 13.54
N TRP A 71 -17.54 -11.37 12.48
CA TRP A 71 -16.19 -11.54 11.92
C TRP A 71 -15.87 -10.54 10.80
N LYS A 72 -16.87 -9.98 10.12
CA LYS A 72 -16.66 -9.15 8.93
C LYS A 72 -15.68 -7.99 9.17
N THR A 73 -15.95 -7.14 10.17
CA THR A 73 -15.10 -5.97 10.43
C THR A 73 -13.69 -6.37 10.88
N PRO A 74 -13.52 -7.19 11.94
CA PRO A 74 -12.18 -7.55 12.41
C PRO A 74 -11.32 -8.24 11.33
N VAL A 75 -11.90 -9.21 10.59
CA VAL A 75 -11.14 -9.97 9.58
C VAL A 75 -10.79 -9.10 8.38
N LYS A 76 -11.67 -8.21 7.92
CA LYS A 76 -11.33 -7.25 6.85
C LYS A 76 -10.17 -6.35 7.26
N THR A 77 -10.18 -5.83 8.48
CA THR A 77 -9.08 -5.03 9.00
C THR A 77 -7.78 -5.82 9.05
N GLY A 78 -7.83 -7.06 9.58
CA GLY A 78 -6.66 -7.96 9.60
C GLY A 78 -6.12 -8.28 8.21
N ALA A 79 -7.00 -8.50 7.23
CA ALA A 79 -6.61 -8.75 5.85
C ALA A 79 -5.94 -7.52 5.20
N VAL A 80 -6.48 -6.31 5.42
CA VAL A 80 -5.86 -5.06 4.95
C VAL A 80 -4.48 -4.87 5.56
N LEU A 81 -4.37 -5.03 6.89
CA LEU A 81 -3.08 -4.92 7.58
C LEU A 81 -2.08 -5.96 7.08
N THR A 82 -2.52 -7.19 6.85
CA THR A 82 -1.69 -8.24 6.25
C THR A 82 -1.17 -7.81 4.89
N GLY A 83 -2.06 -7.35 3.99
CA GLY A 83 -1.66 -6.89 2.66
C GLY A 83 -0.65 -5.75 2.69
N VAL A 84 -0.87 -4.74 3.53
CA VAL A 84 0.05 -3.61 3.70
C VAL A 84 1.40 -4.05 4.25
N LEU A 85 1.42 -4.87 5.30
CA LEU A 85 2.67 -5.38 5.90
C LEU A 85 3.45 -6.24 4.91
N THR A 86 2.78 -7.10 4.14
CA THR A 86 3.43 -7.89 3.09
C THR A 86 3.98 -7.00 1.99
N LEU A 87 3.26 -5.97 1.54
CA LEU A 87 3.74 -5.02 0.53
C LEU A 87 4.99 -4.25 1.02
N LEU A 88 5.01 -3.85 2.29
CA LEU A 88 6.17 -3.18 2.89
C LEU A 88 7.37 -4.10 3.05
N ALA A 89 7.14 -5.38 3.41
CA ALA A 89 8.21 -6.37 3.56
C ALA A 89 8.73 -6.87 2.20
N PHE A 90 7.91 -6.87 1.15
CA PHE A 90 8.26 -7.38 -0.17
C PHE A 90 9.61 -6.87 -0.72
N PRO A 91 9.90 -5.56 -0.77
CA PRO A 91 11.19 -5.07 -1.27
C PRO A 91 12.37 -5.57 -0.43
N LEU A 92 12.22 -5.68 0.90
CA LEU A 92 13.26 -6.18 1.80
C LEU A 92 13.54 -7.68 1.60
N LEU A 93 12.51 -8.46 1.22
CA LEU A 93 12.62 -9.89 0.95
C LEU A 93 13.13 -10.19 -0.46
N TRP A 94 12.67 -9.46 -1.47
CA TRP A 94 12.99 -9.70 -2.88
C TRP A 94 14.32 -9.07 -3.29
N ARG A 95 14.58 -7.84 -2.86
CA ARG A 95 15.77 -7.07 -3.24
C ARG A 95 16.36 -6.38 -2.02
N PRO A 96 17.03 -7.13 -1.12
CA PRO A 96 17.54 -6.61 0.15
C PRO A 96 18.54 -5.45 -0.01
N PHE A 97 19.12 -5.26 -1.20
CA PHE A 97 20.05 -4.16 -1.48
C PHE A 97 19.69 -3.46 -2.81
N GLY A 98 18.98 -2.34 -2.71
CA GLY A 98 18.76 -1.40 -3.82
C GLY A 98 19.78 -0.25 -3.88
N GLY A 99 20.61 -0.12 -2.84
CA GLY A 99 21.62 0.92 -2.65
C GLY A 99 22.59 0.54 -1.52
N ALA A 100 23.28 1.53 -0.94
CA ALA A 100 24.22 1.29 0.15
C ALA A 100 23.55 0.65 1.38
N ARG A 101 24.25 -0.27 2.03
CA ARG A 101 23.73 -1.00 3.20
C ARG A 101 23.58 -0.05 4.39
N ASN A 102 22.34 0.24 4.77
CA ASN A 102 22.01 0.93 6.02
C ASN A 102 21.98 -0.06 7.21
N PRO A 103 22.84 0.09 8.24
CA PRO A 103 22.78 -0.69 9.47
C PRO A 103 21.45 -0.51 10.21
N GLY A 104 20.96 -1.53 10.91
CA GLY A 104 19.65 -1.54 11.57
C GLY A 104 18.46 -1.80 10.63
N LEU A 105 18.57 -1.49 9.33
CA LEU A 105 17.51 -1.73 8.35
C LEU A 105 17.70 -3.03 7.56
N HIS A 106 18.94 -3.33 7.14
CA HIS A 106 19.24 -4.47 6.25
C HIS A 106 19.94 -5.66 6.97
N ASP A 107 20.05 -5.60 8.27
CA ASP A 107 20.57 -6.64 9.16
C ASP A 107 19.46 -7.34 9.97
N ALA A 108 18.24 -6.79 9.96
CA ALA A 108 17.09 -7.40 10.61
C ALA A 108 16.57 -8.64 9.85
N ASP A 109 16.17 -9.67 10.61
CA ASP A 109 15.42 -10.81 10.06
C ASP A 109 14.00 -10.37 9.70
N THR A 110 13.84 -9.95 8.44
CA THR A 110 12.59 -9.46 7.89
C THR A 110 11.49 -10.52 7.90
N VAL A 111 11.84 -11.80 7.71
CA VAL A 111 10.86 -12.90 7.70
C VAL A 111 10.28 -13.08 9.08
N THR A 112 11.14 -13.21 10.10
CA THR A 112 10.70 -13.35 11.49
C THR A 112 9.94 -12.10 11.95
N GLY A 113 10.43 -10.90 11.62
CA GLY A 113 9.74 -9.65 11.94
C GLY A 113 8.33 -9.57 11.33
N LEU A 114 8.18 -9.95 10.05
CA LEU A 114 6.89 -10.00 9.38
C LEU A 114 5.95 -11.02 10.04
N LEU A 115 6.42 -12.26 10.26
CA LEU A 115 5.61 -13.33 10.84
C LEU A 115 5.13 -12.98 12.25
N VAL A 116 6.00 -12.43 13.10
CA VAL A 116 5.64 -11.98 14.45
C VAL A 116 4.61 -10.85 14.38
N THR A 117 4.81 -9.87 13.50
CA THR A 117 3.86 -8.76 13.34
C THR A 117 2.49 -9.24 12.86
N LEU A 118 2.46 -10.16 11.89
CA LEU A 118 1.22 -10.77 11.43
C LEU A 118 0.54 -11.59 12.54
N ALA A 119 1.29 -12.33 13.34
CA ALA A 119 0.74 -13.06 14.49
C ALA A 119 0.05 -12.11 15.48
N VAL A 120 0.67 -10.96 15.77
CA VAL A 120 0.08 -9.91 16.63
C VAL A 120 -1.19 -9.33 16.01
N VAL A 121 -1.19 -9.03 14.71
CA VAL A 121 -2.38 -8.55 13.99
C VAL A 121 -3.53 -9.54 14.14
N TRP A 122 -3.30 -10.82 13.86
CA TRP A 122 -4.35 -11.84 13.91
C TRP A 122 -4.78 -12.17 15.34
N LEU A 123 -3.90 -12.06 16.33
CA LEU A 123 -4.29 -12.10 17.73
C LEU A 123 -5.25 -10.96 18.06
N GLY A 124 -4.96 -9.73 17.61
CA GLY A 124 -5.86 -8.58 17.74
C GLY A 124 -7.22 -8.79 17.07
N VAL A 125 -7.24 -9.42 15.89
CA VAL A 125 -8.49 -9.82 15.21
C VAL A 125 -9.31 -10.77 16.08
N LEU A 126 -8.68 -11.82 16.63
CA LEU A 126 -9.36 -12.78 17.50
C LEU A 126 -9.93 -12.08 18.75
N VAL A 127 -9.11 -11.27 19.41
CA VAL A 127 -9.53 -10.48 20.58
C VAL A 127 -10.73 -9.60 20.23
N ALA A 128 -10.69 -8.87 19.11
CA ALA A 128 -11.81 -8.04 18.67
C ALA A 128 -13.08 -8.84 18.37
N VAL A 129 -12.98 -10.04 17.80
CA VAL A 129 -14.13 -10.92 17.57
C VAL A 129 -14.76 -11.39 18.88
N PHE A 130 -13.95 -11.76 19.87
CA PHE A 130 -14.44 -12.30 21.14
C PHE A 130 -14.90 -11.22 22.14
N LEU A 131 -14.29 -10.03 22.11
CA LEU A 131 -14.69 -8.90 22.97
C LEU A 131 -15.95 -8.18 22.48
N ARG A 132 -16.33 -8.34 21.21
CA ARG A 132 -17.54 -7.73 20.65
C ARG A 132 -18.78 -8.44 21.21
N ARG A 133 -19.19 -8.07 22.43
CA ARG A 133 -20.45 -8.50 23.05
C ARG A 133 -21.64 -8.08 22.18
N LYS A 134 -22.67 -8.93 22.16
CA LYS A 134 -23.95 -8.71 21.47
C LYS A 134 -24.58 -7.39 21.89
N THR A 135 -24.34 -6.30 21.16
CA THR A 135 -25.22 -5.14 21.21
C THR A 135 -26.44 -5.44 20.34
N HIS A 136 -27.42 -6.10 20.95
CA HIS A 136 -28.80 -6.10 20.46
C HIS A 136 -29.33 -4.67 20.65
N TRP A 137 -29.60 -3.97 19.56
CA TRP A 137 -30.53 -2.83 19.53
C TRP A 137 -31.84 -3.33 18.92
#